data_AF-A0A2S6U0M2-F1
#
_entry.id   AF-A0A2S6U0M2-F1
#
_cell.length_a   1.000
_cell.length_b   1.000
_cell.length_c   1.000
_cell.angle_alpha   90.00
_cell.angle_beta   90.00
_cell.angle_gamma   90.00
#
_symmetry.space_group_name_H-M   'P 1'
#
loop_
_entity.id
_entity.type
_entity.pdbx_description
1 polymer ?
#
loop_
_entity_poly.entity_id
_entity_poly.type
_entity_poly.pdbx_seq_one_letter_code
_entity_poly.pdbx_strand_id
1 'polypeptide(L)'
;MPNLFKQGGVAAILFGSLALAGCQSTGPYQPDVAWAGTKDAVVLMTAPEFQNTPSRHVVFTDIWQREEYALFQGGGAQAEIIYAASNERDTVALNSYLTVERMVNTWNIARNNTVTWGQSGRVGAPLGAYFYQRFRLADTNRNCFGFITEWDQRTDDPYLRSTKILFGYYCARAGDATAKAEIAGLLDNVWIRGITARFDARFTPVAPSGPGSGRAGATLFAQAGSRNTGNAAFPFNLAEYFNDADGSVDRPTGG
;
A
#
# COMPACT_ATOMS: atom_id res chain seq x y z
N MET A 1 60.39 53.29 4.53
CA MET A 1 59.31 53.77 3.64
C MET A 1 60.01 54.41 2.44
N PRO A 2 59.68 54.17 1.15
CA PRO A 2 58.59 53.40 0.53
C PRO A 2 59.05 52.33 -0.53
N ASN A 3 58.06 51.66 -1.15
CA ASN A 3 58.03 50.88 -2.42
C ASN A 3 58.83 49.56 -2.51
N LEU A 4 58.25 48.35 -2.63
CA LEU A 4 57.25 47.79 -3.58
C LEU A 4 57.84 47.48 -4.99
N PHE A 5 58.29 46.23 -5.17
CA PHE A 5 58.49 45.48 -6.43
C PHE A 5 57.88 44.08 -6.17
N LYS A 6 56.73 43.70 -6.75
CA LYS A 6 56.38 43.24 -8.11
C LYS A 6 56.87 41.82 -8.44
N GLN A 7 55.99 41.10 -9.16
CA GLN A 7 56.06 39.72 -9.69
C GLN A 7 55.62 38.65 -8.68
N GLY A 8 54.67 37.76 -8.96
CA GLY A 8 54.14 37.25 -10.22
C GLY A 8 54.16 35.73 -10.10
N GLY A 9 53.01 35.05 -10.18
CA GLY A 9 52.98 33.60 -10.07
C GLY A 9 51.59 33.05 -9.89
N VAL A 10 50.97 32.66 -11.00
CA VAL A 10 49.78 31.81 -11.04
C VAL A 10 50.19 30.43 -10.53
N ALA A 11 49.54 29.94 -9.47
CA ALA A 11 49.56 28.54 -9.09
C ALA A 11 48.13 28.11 -8.74
N ALA A 12 47.52 27.39 -9.68
CA ALA A 12 46.27 26.68 -9.46
C ALA A 12 46.48 25.60 -8.41
N ILE A 13 45.72 25.66 -7.31
CA ILE A 13 45.65 24.58 -6.32
C ILE A 13 44.24 24.02 -6.38
N LEU A 14 44.10 22.99 -7.23
CA LEU A 14 43.04 21.99 -7.19
C LEU A 14 43.39 21.00 -6.08
N PHE A 15 42.73 21.07 -4.93
CA PHE A 15 42.70 19.95 -3.99
C PHE A 15 41.28 19.73 -3.46
N GLY A 16 40.67 18.70 -4.06
CA GLY A 16 39.83 17.69 -3.42
C GLY A 16 38.89 18.18 -2.33
N SER A 17 37.66 18.48 -2.72
CA SER A 17 36.50 18.27 -1.86
C SER A 17 36.46 16.79 -1.46
N LEU A 18 36.93 16.51 -0.24
CA LEU A 18 36.59 15.29 0.50
C LEU A 18 35.07 15.23 0.57
N ALA A 19 34.49 14.45 -0.35
CA ALA A 19 33.14 13.95 -0.22
C ALA A 19 33.11 13.17 1.10
N LEU A 20 32.49 13.75 2.12
CA LEU A 20 31.96 13.01 3.24
C LEU A 20 30.99 12.00 2.63
N ALA A 21 31.50 10.79 2.36
CA ALA A 21 30.69 9.61 2.24
C ALA A 21 29.82 9.59 3.49
N GLY A 22 28.55 9.93 3.33
CA GLY A 22 27.57 9.81 4.39
C GLY A 22 27.63 8.37 4.86
N CYS A 23 28.06 8.18 6.11
CA CYS A 23 27.93 6.90 6.78
C CYS A 23 26.50 6.42 6.56
N GLN A 24 26.35 5.33 5.79
CA GLN A 24 25.12 4.57 5.81
C GLN A 24 24.93 4.14 7.26
N SER A 25 23.96 4.76 7.93
CA SER A 25 23.63 4.41 9.30
C SER A 25 23.07 2.99 9.30
N THR A 26 23.91 2.01 9.62
CA THR A 26 23.50 0.67 10.05
C THR A 26 22.95 0.75 11.47
N GLY A 27 21.93 1.57 11.68
CA GLY A 27 21.12 1.56 12.89
C GLY A 27 20.08 0.44 12.82
N PRO A 28 19.53 -0.02 13.95
CA PRO A 28 18.39 -0.92 13.95
C PRO A 28 17.26 -0.25 13.15
N TYR A 29 16.85 -0.90 12.06
CA TYR A 29 15.79 -0.38 11.19
C TYR A 29 14.47 -0.48 11.99
N GLN A 30 14.06 0.66 12.55
CA GLN A 30 12.84 0.77 13.33
C GLN A 30 11.65 0.84 12.39
N PRO A 31 10.50 0.24 12.73
CA PRO A 31 9.27 0.43 11.97
C PRO A 31 8.95 1.92 11.83
N ASP A 32 8.63 2.36 10.62
CA ASP A 32 8.27 3.74 10.31
C ASP A 32 6.87 3.82 9.71
N VAL A 33 6.14 4.88 10.05
CA VAL A 33 4.86 5.25 9.44
C VAL A 33 4.93 6.72 9.05
N ALA A 34 4.78 7.00 7.76
CA ALA A 34 4.88 8.36 7.24
C ALA A 34 3.88 8.62 6.12
N TRP A 35 3.55 9.89 5.91
CA TRP A 35 2.86 10.32 4.69
C TRP A 35 3.69 9.97 3.47
N ALA A 36 3.08 9.35 2.47
CA ALA A 36 3.79 8.95 1.28
C ALA A 36 4.12 10.17 0.40
N GLY A 37 5.38 10.32 0.02
CA GLY A 37 5.76 11.24 -1.05
C GLY A 37 5.34 10.70 -2.43
N THR A 38 5.48 11.53 -3.47
CA THR A 38 5.23 11.11 -4.86
C THR A 38 6.01 9.87 -5.28
N LYS A 39 7.21 9.64 -4.74
CA LYS A 39 8.00 8.44 -5.08
C LYS A 39 7.55 7.20 -4.32
N ASP A 40 6.96 7.39 -3.15
CA ASP A 40 6.64 6.31 -2.23
C ASP A 40 5.22 5.80 -2.42
N ALA A 41 4.27 6.62 -2.89
CA ALA A 41 2.93 6.15 -3.20
C ALA A 41 2.92 5.34 -4.51
N VAL A 42 2.52 4.07 -4.41
CA VAL A 42 2.45 3.15 -5.55
C VAL A 42 1.03 2.74 -5.92
N VAL A 43 0.04 2.90 -5.04
CA VAL A 43 -1.36 2.58 -5.36
C VAL A 43 -1.99 3.73 -6.14
N LEU A 44 -2.69 3.43 -7.22
CA LEU A 44 -3.46 4.41 -7.99
C LEU A 44 -4.86 3.87 -8.24
N MET A 45 -5.83 4.77 -8.29
CA MET A 45 -7.17 4.48 -8.78
C MET A 45 -7.55 5.48 -9.86
N THR A 46 -7.66 5.02 -11.10
CA THR A 46 -7.88 5.87 -12.28
C THR A 46 -9.37 6.05 -12.64
N ALA A 47 -10.26 5.53 -11.80
CA ALA A 47 -11.70 5.62 -11.99
C ALA A 47 -12.15 7.09 -12.12
N PRO A 48 -13.05 7.43 -13.06
CA PRO A 48 -13.41 8.82 -13.40
C PRO A 48 -13.79 9.69 -12.20
N GLU A 49 -14.47 9.12 -11.21
CA GLU A 49 -14.92 9.80 -10.00
C GLU A 49 -13.78 10.35 -9.14
N PHE A 50 -12.55 9.81 -9.25
CA PHE A 50 -11.39 10.21 -8.46
C PHE A 50 -10.39 11.09 -9.23
N GLN A 51 -10.52 11.24 -10.55
CA GLN A 51 -9.52 11.92 -11.39
C GLN A 51 -9.23 13.37 -10.99
N ASN A 52 -10.21 14.05 -10.38
CA ASN A 52 -10.10 15.46 -9.99
C ASN A 52 -9.89 15.67 -8.48
N THR A 53 -9.71 14.60 -7.70
CA THR A 53 -9.50 14.71 -6.26
C THR A 53 -8.18 14.06 -5.86
N PRO A 54 -7.29 14.78 -5.16
CA PRO A 54 -6.06 14.19 -4.67
C PRO A 54 -6.34 13.06 -3.68
N SER A 55 -5.66 11.93 -3.85
CA SER A 55 -5.67 10.86 -2.87
C SER A 55 -4.62 11.09 -1.79
N ARG A 56 -4.82 10.42 -0.67
CA ARG A 56 -3.98 10.52 0.54
C ARG A 56 -3.39 9.17 0.87
N HIS A 57 -2.08 9.14 1.07
CA HIS A 57 -1.31 7.91 1.16
C HIS A 57 -0.44 7.91 2.42
N VAL A 58 -0.42 6.79 3.12
CA VAL A 58 0.43 6.55 4.28
C VAL A 58 1.17 5.25 4.04
N VAL A 59 2.49 5.28 4.22
CA VAL A 59 3.36 4.12 4.08
C VAL A 59 3.85 3.71 5.44
N PHE A 60 3.70 2.43 5.73
CA PHE A 60 4.40 1.74 6.79
C PHE A 60 5.57 0.95 6.20
N THR A 61 6.70 0.92 6.88
CA THR A 61 7.83 0.08 6.50
C THR A 61 8.56 -0.40 7.73
N ASP A 62 8.82 -1.70 7.80
CA ASP A 62 9.76 -2.29 8.74
C ASP A 62 10.80 -3.14 7.98
N ILE A 63 11.52 -4.01 8.71
CA ILE A 63 12.54 -4.87 8.08
C ILE A 63 11.96 -6.01 7.25
N TRP A 64 10.69 -6.35 7.41
CA TRP A 64 10.04 -7.54 6.85
C TRP A 64 9.01 -7.21 5.78
N GLN A 65 8.36 -6.05 5.86
CA GLN A 65 7.30 -5.66 4.95
C GLN A 65 7.19 -4.16 4.77
N ARG A 66 6.53 -3.81 3.67
CA ARG A 66 6.06 -2.47 3.36
C ARG A 66 4.55 -2.53 3.14
N GLU A 67 3.82 -1.62 3.77
CA GLU A 67 2.39 -1.44 3.54
C GLU A 67 2.10 -0.01 3.09
N GLU A 68 1.11 0.15 2.22
CA GLU A 68 0.59 1.44 1.81
C GLU A 68 -0.91 1.47 1.98
N TYR A 69 -1.40 2.33 2.86
CA TYR A 69 -2.80 2.74 2.93
C TYR A 69 -3.05 3.90 1.97
N ALA A 70 -4.06 3.78 1.12
CA ALA A 70 -4.46 4.79 0.14
C ALA A 70 -5.95 5.10 0.27
N LEU A 71 -6.29 6.40 0.43
CA LEU A 71 -7.66 6.90 0.45
C LEU A 71 -7.96 7.68 -0.83
N PHE A 72 -9.01 7.25 -1.54
CA PHE A 72 -9.61 7.92 -2.68
C PHE A 72 -11.03 8.36 -2.35
N GLN A 73 -11.36 9.64 -2.58
CA GLN A 73 -12.69 10.19 -2.38
C GLN A 73 -12.99 11.16 -3.52
N GLY A 74 -14.17 11.11 -4.10
CA GLY A 74 -14.52 11.95 -5.26
C GLY A 74 -15.83 11.52 -5.88
N GLY A 75 -16.56 12.43 -6.52
CA GLY A 75 -17.85 12.11 -7.16
C GLY A 75 -18.94 11.54 -6.23
N GLY A 76 -18.79 11.66 -4.90
CA GLY A 76 -19.64 11.00 -3.90
C GLY A 76 -19.28 9.53 -3.63
N ALA A 77 -18.29 8.98 -4.33
CA ALA A 77 -17.72 7.66 -4.10
C ALA A 77 -16.52 7.71 -3.14
N GLN A 78 -16.14 6.55 -2.62
CA GLN A 78 -14.97 6.38 -1.77
C GLN A 78 -14.35 5.00 -2.00
N ALA A 79 -13.03 4.94 -2.04
CA ALA A 79 -12.26 3.70 -1.99
C ALA A 79 -11.12 3.83 -0.98
N GLU A 80 -10.86 2.75 -0.26
CA GLU A 80 -9.66 2.61 0.56
C GLU A 80 -8.98 1.29 0.22
N ILE A 81 -7.67 1.36 0.04
CA ILE A 81 -6.86 0.25 -0.44
C ILE A 81 -5.63 0.13 0.44
N ILE A 82 -5.30 -1.09 0.84
CA ILE A 82 -4.00 -1.45 1.38
C ILE A 82 -3.28 -2.33 0.37
N TYR A 83 -2.06 -1.93 0.04
CA TYR A 83 -1.08 -2.75 -0.66
C TYR A 83 0.02 -3.15 0.32
N ALA A 84 0.28 -4.44 0.47
CA ALA A 84 1.36 -4.99 1.27
C ALA A 84 2.34 -5.76 0.38
N ALA A 85 3.63 -5.59 0.64
CA ALA A 85 4.70 -6.34 0.01
C ALA A 85 5.69 -6.81 1.07
N SER A 86 6.08 -8.09 1.05
CA SER A 86 7.21 -8.53 1.85
C SER A 86 8.50 -7.93 1.30
N ASN A 87 9.45 -7.68 2.20
CA ASN A 87 10.81 -7.38 1.83
C ASN A 87 11.42 -8.64 1.21
N GLU A 88 12.05 -8.51 0.04
CA GLU A 88 12.53 -9.63 -0.80
C GLU A 88 13.69 -10.44 -0.21
N ARG A 89 13.89 -10.40 1.12
CA ARG A 89 14.77 -11.34 1.80
C ARG A 89 14.28 -12.76 1.55
N ASP A 90 15.21 -13.70 1.45
CA ASP A 90 14.96 -15.05 0.92
C ASP A 90 13.93 -15.87 1.70
N THR A 91 13.51 -15.45 2.87
CA THR A 91 12.70 -16.26 3.79
C THR A 91 11.51 -15.52 4.40
N VAL A 92 11.00 -14.48 3.74
CA VAL A 92 9.80 -13.75 4.18
C VAL A 92 8.70 -13.82 3.12
N ALA A 93 7.51 -14.26 3.55
CA ALA A 93 6.27 -14.23 2.76
C ALA A 93 5.15 -13.55 3.55
N LEU A 94 4.02 -13.27 2.90
CA LEU A 94 2.86 -12.66 3.56
C LEU A 94 1.80 -13.72 3.87
N ASN A 95 1.35 -13.79 5.12
CA ASN A 95 0.25 -14.65 5.53
C ASN A 95 -1.10 -13.96 5.32
N SER A 96 -1.79 -14.34 4.26
CA SER A 96 -3.15 -13.88 3.98
C SER A 96 -4.19 -14.75 4.71
N TYR A 97 -4.40 -14.49 6.00
CA TYR A 97 -5.52 -15.08 6.76
C TYR A 97 -6.86 -14.34 6.54
N LEU A 98 -6.87 -13.37 5.63
CA LEU A 98 -7.94 -12.41 5.41
C LEU A 98 -8.91 -12.89 4.33
N THR A 99 -10.12 -13.26 4.73
CA THR A 99 -11.23 -13.31 3.78
C THR A 99 -11.70 -11.88 3.45
N VAL A 100 -12.40 -11.69 2.33
CA VAL A 100 -12.93 -10.37 1.96
C VAL A 100 -13.81 -9.79 3.08
N GLU A 101 -14.67 -10.61 3.69
CA GLU A 101 -15.51 -10.18 4.82
C GLU A 101 -14.67 -9.77 6.05
N ARG A 102 -13.69 -10.59 6.46
CA ARG A 102 -12.81 -10.27 7.59
C ARG A 102 -12.08 -8.95 7.37
N MET A 103 -11.54 -8.77 6.17
CA MET A 103 -10.85 -7.55 5.79
C MET A 103 -11.80 -6.35 5.74
N VAL A 104 -13.01 -6.50 5.18
CA VAL A 104 -13.98 -5.41 5.14
C VAL A 104 -14.32 -4.93 6.56
N ASN A 105 -14.47 -5.84 7.52
CA ASN A 105 -14.77 -5.52 8.91
C ASN A 105 -13.63 -4.77 9.64
N THR A 106 -12.42 -4.67 9.07
CA THR A 106 -11.33 -3.86 9.63
C THR A 106 -11.45 -2.36 9.31
N TRP A 107 -12.16 -1.99 8.24
CA TRP A 107 -12.32 -0.60 7.83
C TRP A 107 -13.32 0.14 8.71
N ASN A 108 -12.99 1.39 9.03
CA ASN A 108 -13.85 2.24 9.86
C ASN A 108 -15.23 2.45 9.23
N ILE A 109 -15.34 2.47 7.89
CA ILE A 109 -16.63 2.58 7.21
C ILE A 109 -17.57 1.41 7.55
N ALA A 110 -17.05 0.18 7.62
CA ALA A 110 -17.86 -1.00 7.91
C ALA A 110 -18.15 -1.09 9.41
N ARG A 111 -17.18 -0.74 10.25
CA ARG A 111 -17.34 -0.75 11.71
C ARG A 111 -18.35 0.27 12.23
N ASN A 112 -18.49 1.40 11.54
CA ASN A 112 -19.34 2.51 11.96
C ASN A 112 -20.72 2.53 11.27
N ASN A 113 -21.04 1.50 10.48
CA ASN A 113 -22.31 1.39 9.78
C ASN A 113 -22.84 -0.05 9.82
N THR A 114 -24.14 -0.22 9.68
CA THR A 114 -24.75 -1.55 9.53
C THR A 114 -24.44 -2.13 8.14
N VAL A 115 -23.74 -3.26 8.10
CA VAL A 115 -23.35 -3.97 6.87
C VAL A 115 -24.34 -5.07 6.54
N THR A 116 -24.81 -5.11 5.29
CA THR A 116 -25.56 -6.25 4.73
C THR A 116 -24.77 -6.88 3.59
N TRP A 117 -24.42 -8.15 3.73
CA TRP A 117 -23.65 -8.89 2.73
C TRP A 117 -24.49 -9.28 1.51
N GLY A 118 -23.89 -9.16 0.34
CA GLY A 118 -24.49 -9.54 -0.94
C GLY A 118 -23.80 -10.75 -1.58
N GLN A 119 -23.67 -10.71 -2.89
CA GLN A 119 -23.03 -11.77 -3.67
C GLN A 119 -21.49 -11.67 -3.67
N SER A 120 -20.81 -12.81 -3.51
CA SER A 120 -19.38 -12.97 -3.80
C SER A 120 -19.11 -13.31 -5.26
N GLY A 121 -17.90 -13.06 -5.71
CA GLY A 121 -17.45 -13.58 -6.99
C GLY A 121 -15.97 -13.41 -7.22
N ARG A 122 -15.58 -13.72 -8.44
CA ARG A 122 -14.23 -13.59 -8.95
C ARG A 122 -14.26 -12.86 -10.28
N VAL A 123 -13.28 -11.99 -10.49
CA VAL A 123 -12.99 -11.35 -11.78
C VAL A 123 -11.49 -11.45 -12.07
N GLY A 124 -11.12 -11.56 -13.35
CA GLY A 124 -9.73 -11.39 -13.76
C GLY A 124 -9.45 -9.91 -14.01
N ALA A 125 -8.28 -9.45 -13.60
CA ALA A 125 -7.79 -8.08 -13.78
C ALA A 125 -6.26 -8.09 -13.96
N PRO A 126 -5.59 -6.96 -14.24
CA PRO A 126 -4.17 -6.92 -14.57
C PRO A 126 -3.20 -7.51 -13.52
N LEU A 127 -3.54 -7.48 -12.23
CA LEU A 127 -2.71 -8.10 -11.15
C LEU A 127 -3.01 -9.59 -10.93
N GLY A 128 -3.99 -10.15 -11.63
CA GLY A 128 -4.45 -11.52 -11.45
C GLY A 128 -5.94 -11.60 -11.11
N ALA A 129 -6.31 -12.66 -10.38
CA ALA A 129 -7.70 -12.88 -10.00
C ALA A 129 -8.04 -12.12 -8.72
N TYR A 130 -9.02 -11.22 -8.81
CA TYR A 130 -9.62 -10.57 -7.66
C TYR A 130 -10.80 -11.38 -7.17
N PHE A 131 -10.82 -11.67 -5.87
CA PHE A 131 -12.00 -12.13 -5.16
C PHE A 131 -12.71 -10.93 -4.58
N TYR A 132 -14.02 -10.83 -4.80
CA TYR A 132 -14.83 -9.72 -4.29
C TYR A 132 -16.06 -10.23 -3.55
N GLN A 133 -16.58 -9.37 -2.68
CA GLN A 133 -17.82 -9.58 -1.95
C GLN A 133 -18.59 -8.27 -1.92
N ARG A 134 -19.80 -8.26 -2.48
CA ARG A 134 -20.67 -7.08 -2.36
C ARG A 134 -21.16 -6.93 -0.93
N PHE A 135 -21.35 -5.69 -0.53
CA PHE A 135 -22.02 -5.35 0.71
C PHE A 135 -22.74 -4.01 0.57
N ARG A 136 -23.68 -3.75 1.48
CA ARG A 136 -24.42 -2.50 1.53
C ARG A 136 -24.31 -1.90 2.91
N LEU A 137 -24.12 -0.58 2.97
CA LEU A 137 -24.19 0.20 4.20
C LEU A 137 -25.61 0.71 4.34
N ALA A 138 -26.40 0.11 5.25
CA ALA A 138 -27.82 0.43 5.38
C ALA A 138 -28.03 1.89 5.80
N ASP A 139 -27.22 2.36 6.75
CA ASP A 139 -27.34 3.69 7.38
C ASP A 139 -27.10 4.85 6.40
N THR A 140 -26.34 4.59 5.33
CA THR A 140 -25.97 5.60 4.33
C THR A 140 -26.52 5.29 2.94
N ASN A 141 -27.28 4.21 2.78
CA ASN A 141 -27.81 3.74 1.50
C ASN A 141 -26.71 3.61 0.42
N ARG A 142 -25.52 3.14 0.79
CA ARG A 142 -24.39 2.96 -0.14
C ARG A 142 -24.21 1.51 -0.52
N ASN A 143 -24.09 1.24 -1.81
CA ASN A 143 -23.67 -0.06 -2.31
C ASN A 143 -22.15 -0.08 -2.47
N CYS A 144 -21.55 -1.17 -2.02
CA CYS A 144 -20.11 -1.32 -1.94
C CYS A 144 -19.68 -2.74 -2.35
N PHE A 145 -18.39 -2.91 -2.56
CA PHE A 145 -17.76 -4.22 -2.60
C PHE A 145 -16.38 -4.15 -1.97
N GLY A 146 -16.04 -5.20 -1.21
CA GLY A 146 -14.68 -5.47 -0.79
C GLY A 146 -13.98 -6.34 -1.82
N PHE A 147 -12.67 -6.27 -1.89
CA PHE A 147 -11.87 -7.10 -2.78
C PHE A 147 -10.52 -7.45 -2.18
N ILE A 148 -9.96 -8.59 -2.61
CA ILE A 148 -8.59 -9.01 -2.31
C ILE A 148 -7.98 -9.68 -3.55
N THR A 149 -6.70 -9.46 -3.75
CA THR A 149 -5.86 -10.20 -4.70
C THR A 149 -4.49 -10.42 -4.08
N GLU A 150 -3.88 -11.54 -4.44
CA GLU A 150 -2.56 -11.97 -3.98
C GLU A 150 -1.78 -12.47 -5.19
N TRP A 151 -0.50 -12.14 -5.26
CA TRP A 151 0.34 -12.56 -6.36
C TRP A 151 1.80 -12.64 -5.95
N ASP A 152 2.64 -13.11 -6.89
CA ASP A 152 4.06 -13.31 -6.68
C ASP A 152 4.31 -14.35 -5.58
N GLN A 153 3.79 -15.56 -5.83
CA GLN A 153 3.92 -16.71 -4.92
C GLN A 153 5.37 -17.18 -4.85
N ARG A 154 5.82 -17.45 -3.64
CA ARG A 154 7.12 -18.04 -3.35
C ARG A 154 7.07 -19.55 -3.57
N THR A 155 7.85 -20.04 -4.54
CA THR A 155 7.94 -21.48 -4.84
C THR A 155 8.79 -22.25 -3.82
N ASP A 156 9.63 -21.53 -3.07
CA ASP A 156 10.47 -22.04 -1.99
C ASP A 156 9.74 -22.07 -0.64
N ASP A 157 8.64 -21.33 -0.47
CA ASP A 157 7.78 -21.46 0.70
C ASP A 157 6.94 -22.74 0.64
N PRO A 158 7.01 -23.65 1.64
CA PRO A 158 6.19 -24.86 1.69
C PRO A 158 4.68 -24.61 1.62
N TYR A 159 4.23 -23.42 2.02
CA TYR A 159 2.82 -23.01 2.00
C TYR A 159 2.44 -22.21 0.74
N LEU A 160 3.39 -21.98 -0.18
CA LEU A 160 3.21 -21.23 -1.43
C LEU A 160 2.57 -19.84 -1.21
N ARG A 161 2.93 -19.16 -0.11
CA ARG A 161 2.40 -17.83 0.21
C ARG A 161 2.93 -16.79 -0.78
N SER A 162 2.13 -15.74 -0.94
CA SER A 162 2.40 -14.61 -1.81
C SER A 162 3.35 -13.61 -1.14
N THR A 163 4.18 -12.92 -1.92
CA THR A 163 4.95 -11.77 -1.42
C THR A 163 4.18 -10.46 -1.53
N LYS A 164 3.06 -10.44 -2.24
CA LYS A 164 2.26 -9.24 -2.49
C LYS A 164 0.78 -9.51 -2.27
N ILE A 165 0.14 -8.62 -1.50
CA ILE A 165 -1.29 -8.65 -1.21
C ILE A 165 -1.83 -7.25 -1.49
N LEU A 166 -2.99 -7.17 -2.14
CA LEU A 166 -3.74 -5.93 -2.29
C LEU A 166 -5.18 -6.19 -1.91
N PHE A 167 -5.70 -5.40 -0.97
CA PHE A 167 -7.06 -5.50 -0.52
C PHE A 167 -7.66 -4.13 -0.26
N GLY A 168 -8.97 -4.05 -0.31
CA GLY A 168 -9.65 -2.79 -0.13
C GLY A 168 -11.14 -2.91 -0.33
N TYR A 169 -11.78 -1.75 -0.42
CA TYR A 169 -13.17 -1.68 -0.81
C TYR A 169 -13.40 -0.45 -1.68
N TYR A 170 -14.51 -0.50 -2.41
CA TYR A 170 -15.11 0.65 -3.06
C TYR A 170 -16.57 0.76 -2.61
N CYS A 171 -17.00 1.99 -2.33
CA CYS A 171 -18.40 2.33 -2.08
C CYS A 171 -18.84 3.39 -3.09
N ALA A 172 -19.89 3.08 -3.85
CA ALA A 172 -20.52 4.03 -4.75
C ALA A 172 -21.14 5.21 -3.99
N ARG A 173 -21.57 6.23 -4.72
CA ARG A 173 -22.44 7.28 -4.19
C ARG A 173 -23.75 6.66 -3.69
N ALA A 174 -24.36 7.28 -2.69
CA ALA A 174 -25.61 6.79 -2.12
C ALA A 174 -26.70 6.62 -3.19
N GLY A 175 -27.35 5.45 -3.20
CA GLY A 175 -28.38 5.09 -4.18
C GLY A 175 -27.88 4.50 -5.50
N ASP A 176 -26.61 4.66 -5.86
CA ASP A 176 -26.06 4.09 -7.10
C ASP A 176 -25.84 2.58 -6.93
N ALA A 177 -26.12 1.80 -7.99
CA ALA A 177 -25.93 0.35 -7.97
C ALA A 177 -24.45 -0.04 -8.12
N THR A 178 -24.13 -1.31 -7.92
CA THR A 178 -22.77 -1.84 -8.18
C THR A 178 -22.86 -3.20 -8.82
N ALA A 179 -23.06 -3.21 -10.15
CA ALA A 179 -23.24 -4.44 -10.92
C ALA A 179 -21.91 -5.20 -11.13
N LYS A 180 -21.94 -6.44 -11.63
CA LYS A 180 -20.70 -7.25 -11.76
C LYS A 180 -19.75 -6.66 -12.79
N ALA A 181 -20.28 -6.21 -13.93
CA ALA A 181 -19.49 -5.57 -14.98
C ALA A 181 -18.83 -4.28 -14.47
N GLU A 182 -19.54 -3.53 -13.63
CA GLU A 182 -19.03 -2.32 -12.99
C GLU A 182 -17.91 -2.62 -11.99
N ILE A 183 -18.05 -3.69 -11.19
CA ILE A 183 -16.97 -4.16 -10.30
C ILE A 183 -15.71 -4.49 -11.09
N ALA A 184 -15.83 -5.25 -12.20
CA ALA A 184 -14.70 -5.57 -13.05
C ALA A 184 -14.04 -4.29 -13.61
N GLY A 185 -14.83 -3.38 -14.17
CA GLY A 185 -14.33 -2.11 -14.69
C GLY A 185 -13.65 -1.23 -13.63
N LEU A 186 -14.18 -1.20 -12.40
CA LEU A 186 -13.55 -0.47 -11.29
C LEU A 186 -12.22 -1.11 -10.85
N LEU A 187 -12.15 -2.45 -10.83
CA LEU A 187 -10.91 -3.17 -10.48
C LEU A 187 -9.85 -3.04 -11.58
N ASP A 188 -10.23 -2.91 -12.85
CA ASP A 188 -9.32 -2.58 -13.95
C ASP A 188 -8.69 -1.18 -13.81
N ASN A 189 -9.27 -0.32 -12.96
CA ASN A 189 -8.74 1.00 -12.63
C ASN A 189 -7.84 1.00 -11.39
N VAL A 190 -7.60 -0.13 -10.72
CA VAL A 190 -6.69 -0.24 -9.57
C VAL A 190 -5.29 -0.62 -10.05
N TRP A 191 -4.37 0.32 -10.00
CA TRP A 191 -3.04 0.19 -10.59
C TRP A 191 -1.95 0.26 -9.51
N ILE A 192 -0.83 -0.42 -9.76
CA ILE A 192 0.37 -0.37 -8.92
C ILE A 192 1.54 0.10 -9.76
N ARG A 193 2.15 1.23 -9.38
CA ARG A 193 3.35 1.75 -10.04
C ARG A 193 4.49 0.75 -9.96
N GLY A 194 5.07 0.48 -11.12
CA GLY A 194 6.13 -0.52 -11.27
C GLY A 194 5.64 -1.93 -11.54
N ILE A 195 4.33 -2.19 -11.49
CA ILE A 195 3.74 -3.50 -11.78
C ILE A 195 2.74 -3.38 -12.95
N THR A 196 1.62 -2.70 -12.74
CA THR A 196 0.57 -2.50 -13.76
C THR A 196 0.57 -1.10 -14.38
N ALA A 197 1.31 -0.16 -13.78
CA ALA A 197 1.58 1.15 -14.34
C ALA A 197 3.10 1.36 -14.50
N ARG A 198 3.51 2.17 -15.49
CA ARG A 198 4.92 2.59 -15.58
C ARG A 198 5.32 3.40 -14.34
N PHE A 199 6.57 3.25 -13.91
CA PHE A 199 7.11 3.95 -12.72
C PHE A 199 7.00 5.48 -12.81
N ASP A 200 7.04 6.04 -14.01
CA ASP A 200 6.96 7.48 -14.31
C ASP A 200 5.53 8.01 -14.45
N ALA A 201 4.51 7.18 -14.20
CA ALA A 201 3.13 7.63 -14.14
C ALA A 201 3.00 8.81 -13.17
N ARG A 202 2.65 9.99 -13.71
CA ARG A 202 2.55 11.23 -12.93
C ARG A 202 1.37 11.12 -11.97
N PHE A 203 1.69 11.14 -10.68
CA PHE A 203 0.72 11.10 -9.61
C PHE A 203 1.28 11.90 -8.43
N THR A 204 0.44 12.71 -7.78
CA THR A 204 0.87 13.54 -6.66
C THR A 204 -0.05 13.25 -5.47
N PRO A 205 0.35 12.37 -4.53
CA PRO A 205 -0.36 12.23 -3.27
C PRO A 205 -0.21 13.54 -2.48
N VAL A 206 -1.24 13.90 -1.72
CA VAL A 206 -1.20 15.13 -0.92
C VAL A 206 -1.08 14.76 0.56
N ALA A 207 0.09 15.05 1.15
CA ALA A 207 0.22 15.09 2.60
C ALA A 207 -0.48 16.35 3.15
N PRO A 208 -1.12 16.30 4.33
CA PRO A 208 -1.71 17.48 4.93
C PRO A 208 -0.61 18.47 5.35
N SER A 209 -0.87 19.77 5.17
CA SER A 209 -0.07 20.85 5.74
C SER A 209 -0.59 21.24 7.13
N GLY A 210 0.29 21.45 8.10
CA GLY A 210 -0.08 21.91 9.45
C GLY A 210 -0.15 20.77 10.49
N PRO A 211 -0.99 20.89 11.54
CA PRO A 211 -1.14 19.86 12.57
C PRO A 211 -1.51 18.50 11.95
N GLY A 212 -0.79 17.44 12.33
CA GLY A 212 -0.98 16.09 11.76
C GLY A 212 -0.12 15.76 10.53
N SER A 213 0.75 16.66 10.10
CA SER A 213 1.75 16.39 9.04
C SER A 213 2.90 15.47 9.47
N GLY A 214 3.11 15.28 10.78
CA GLY A 214 4.13 14.38 11.31
C GLY A 214 3.71 12.90 11.33
N ARG A 215 4.65 12.02 11.69
CA ARG A 215 4.46 10.56 11.79
C ARG A 215 3.22 10.15 12.57
N ALA A 216 3.02 10.72 13.76
CA ALA A 216 1.84 10.45 14.59
C ALA A 216 0.52 10.79 13.86
N GLY A 217 0.51 11.86 13.05
CA GLY A 217 -0.65 12.23 12.25
C GLY A 217 -0.89 11.29 11.06
N ALA A 218 0.18 10.78 10.44
CA ALA A 218 0.07 9.74 9.41
C ALA A 218 -0.53 8.45 9.98
N THR A 219 -0.02 7.99 11.14
CA THR A 219 -0.57 6.82 11.86
C THR A 219 -2.04 7.02 12.21
N LEU A 220 -2.38 8.15 12.85
CA LEU A 220 -3.77 8.45 13.21
C LEU A 220 -4.68 8.53 11.98
N PHE A 221 -4.20 9.08 10.87
CA PHE A 221 -4.98 9.16 9.63
C PHE A 221 -5.26 7.77 9.04
N ALA A 222 -4.24 6.91 8.95
CA ALA A 222 -4.41 5.57 8.40
C ALA A 222 -5.24 4.65 9.32
N GLN A 223 -5.14 4.82 10.64
CA GLN A 223 -5.88 4.01 11.61
C GLN A 223 -7.31 4.49 11.86
N ALA A 224 -7.46 5.77 12.19
CA ALA A 224 -8.71 6.35 12.67
C ALA A 224 -9.35 7.29 11.65
N GLY A 225 -8.55 7.99 10.85
CA GLY A 225 -9.01 8.94 9.84
C GLY A 225 -10.10 9.89 10.36
N SER A 226 -11.11 10.12 9.52
CA SER A 226 -12.46 10.60 9.90
C SER A 226 -13.40 9.43 10.24
N ARG A 227 -14.66 9.73 10.61
CA ARG A 227 -15.67 8.72 10.98
C ARG A 227 -15.73 7.49 10.05
N ASN A 228 -15.63 7.67 8.74
CA ASN A 228 -15.81 6.57 7.78
C ASN A 228 -14.54 6.28 6.95
N THR A 229 -13.36 6.67 7.43
CA THR A 229 -12.09 6.46 6.73
C THR A 229 -11.06 5.93 7.70
N GLY A 230 -10.03 5.25 7.21
CA GLY A 230 -9.03 4.58 8.01
C GLY A 230 -9.37 3.11 8.24
N ASN A 231 -8.32 2.38 8.57
CA ASN A 231 -8.34 0.97 8.92
C ASN A 231 -7.74 0.78 10.31
N ALA A 232 -8.56 0.42 11.28
CA ALA A 232 -8.12 0.30 12.65
C ALA A 232 -7.08 -0.83 12.89
N ALA A 233 -6.88 -1.71 11.91
CA ALA A 233 -5.86 -2.76 11.95
C ALA A 233 -4.55 -2.38 11.24
N PHE A 234 -4.45 -1.18 10.66
CA PHE A 234 -3.21 -0.71 10.03
C PHE A 234 -2.17 -0.24 11.08
N PRO A 235 -0.86 -0.49 10.89
CA PRO A 235 -0.30 -1.43 9.94
C PRO A 235 -0.64 -2.87 10.36
N PHE A 236 -0.80 -3.74 9.37
CA PHE A 236 -1.03 -5.15 9.63
C PHE A 236 0.30 -5.83 9.99
N ASN A 237 0.23 -7.02 10.57
CA ASN A 237 1.41 -7.87 10.77
C ASN A 237 1.25 -9.08 9.86
N LEU A 238 1.56 -8.91 8.58
CA LEU A 238 1.35 -9.94 7.54
C LEU A 238 2.61 -10.74 7.26
N ALA A 239 3.79 -10.14 7.46
CA ALA A 239 5.06 -10.80 7.21
C ALA A 239 5.31 -11.97 8.16
N GLU A 240 5.61 -13.13 7.58
CA GLU A 240 6.01 -14.32 8.30
C GLU A 240 7.31 -14.88 7.72
N TYR A 241 8.18 -15.32 8.63
CA TYR A 241 9.38 -16.06 8.26
C TYR A 241 9.02 -17.50 7.93
N PHE A 242 9.68 -18.09 6.94
CA PHE A 242 9.56 -19.51 6.64
C PHE A 242 10.93 -20.16 6.49
N ASN A 243 11.02 -21.42 6.90
CA ASN A 243 12.22 -22.24 6.74
C ASN A 243 11.96 -23.27 5.65
N ASP A 244 12.92 -23.46 4.75
CA ASP A 244 12.90 -24.53 3.74
C ASP A 244 12.88 -25.94 4.37
N ALA A 245 13.20 -26.04 5.67
CA ALA A 245 13.45 -27.31 6.36
C ALA A 245 12.18 -28.10 6.75
N ASP A 246 10.98 -27.53 6.67
CA ASP A 246 9.74 -28.26 7.04
C ASP A 246 9.17 -29.14 5.89
N GLY A 247 9.91 -29.27 4.79
CA GLY A 247 9.52 -30.04 3.60
C GLY A 247 9.88 -31.53 3.61
N SER A 248 10.58 -32.07 4.61
CA SER A 248 10.86 -33.51 4.69
C SER A 248 9.85 -34.23 5.59
N VAL A 249 8.61 -34.37 5.12
CA VAL A 249 7.78 -35.48 5.59
C VAL A 249 8.32 -36.73 4.90
N ASP A 250 9.11 -37.50 5.64
CA ASP A 250 9.48 -38.87 5.27
C ASP A 250 8.24 -39.61 4.79
N ARG A 251 8.17 -39.86 3.47
CA ARG A 251 7.27 -40.89 2.95
C ARG A 251 7.81 -42.22 3.47
N PRO A 252 7.04 -43.00 4.24
CA PRO A 252 7.43 -44.36 4.54
C PRO A 252 7.51 -45.10 3.21
N THR A 253 8.71 -45.49 2.80
CA THR A 253 8.88 -46.51 1.77
C THR A 253 8.38 -47.82 2.37
N GLY A 254 7.17 -48.23 1.99
CA GLY A 254 6.64 -49.55 2.32
C GLY A 254 7.57 -50.63 1.77
N GLY A 255 8.07 -51.46 2.68
CA GLY A 255 8.55 -52.81 2.40
C GLY A 255 7.48 -53.82 2.76
#